data_AF-A0A380FHM6-F1
#
_entry.id   AF-A0A380FHM6-F1
#
_cell.length_a   1.000
_cell.length_b   1.000
_cell.length_c   1.000
_cell.angle_alpha   90.00
_cell.angle_beta   90.00
_cell.angle_gamma   90.00
#
_symmetry.space_group_name_H-M   'P 1'
#
loop_
_entity.id
_entity.type
_entity.pdbx_description
1 polymer ?
#
loop_
_entity_poly.entity_id
_entity_poly.type
_entity_poly.pdbx_seq_one_letter_code
_entity_poly.pdbx_strand_id
1 'polypeptide(L)'
;MSIEELGPVNLNAIEQFEEINSRYTFLNEQRTDLRAAKTTLEQIIEEMDQEVKDRFKETFHAVQGYFAEVFKSLFGGGQAELRLTDDDYLTAGVDIIVQPPW
;
A
#
# COMPACT_ATOMS: atom_id res chain seq x y z
N MET A 1 21.10 31.84 -52.60
CA MET A 1 21.25 30.76 -51.61
C MET A 1 20.87 29.47 -52.32
N SER A 2 21.89 28.75 -52.76
CA SER A 2 21.75 27.53 -53.55
C SER A 2 21.45 26.36 -52.63
N ILE A 3 20.66 25.40 -53.11
CA ILE A 3 20.26 24.14 -52.45
C ILE A 3 21.44 23.29 -51.93
N GLU A 4 22.68 23.66 -52.24
CA GLU A 4 23.93 23.01 -51.85
C GLU A 4 24.31 23.13 -50.36
N GLU A 5 23.65 24.01 -49.58
CA GLU A 5 23.91 24.17 -48.12
C GLU A 5 23.22 23.10 -47.25
N LEU A 6 22.35 22.26 -47.82
CA LEU A 6 21.56 21.27 -47.06
C LEU A 6 22.30 19.95 -46.78
N GLY A 7 23.54 19.78 -47.29
CA GLY A 7 24.25 18.51 -47.20
C GLY A 7 23.55 17.40 -48.02
N PRO A 8 24.16 16.21 -48.16
CA PRO A 8 23.55 15.12 -48.91
C PRO A 8 22.19 14.74 -48.28
N VAL A 9 21.14 14.68 -49.10
CA VAL A 9 19.83 14.16 -48.70
C VAL A 9 20.03 12.75 -48.15
N ASN A 10 19.76 12.56 -46.87
CA ASN A 10 19.88 11.26 -46.23
C ASN A 10 18.69 10.38 -46.67
N LEU A 11 18.89 9.64 -47.76
CA LEU A 11 17.90 8.74 -48.36
C LEU A 11 17.46 7.61 -47.39
N ASN A 12 18.27 7.32 -46.36
CA ASN A 12 17.98 6.30 -45.35
C ASN A 12 17.23 6.87 -44.13
N ALA A 13 16.92 8.18 -44.12
CA ALA A 13 16.31 8.84 -42.95
C ALA A 13 14.90 8.32 -42.64
N ILE A 14 14.13 7.94 -43.67
CA ILE A 14 12.78 7.40 -43.51
C ILE A 14 12.85 6.01 -42.85
N GLU A 15 13.75 5.16 -43.33
CA GLU A 15 13.95 3.80 -42.82
C GLU A 15 14.48 3.81 -41.37
N GLN A 16 15.43 4.71 -41.06
CA GLN A 16 15.92 4.93 -39.69
C GLN A 16 14.82 5.46 -38.77
N PHE A 17 13.95 6.35 -39.28
CA PHE A 17 12.82 6.84 -38.51
C PHE A 17 11.85 5.70 -38.18
N GLU A 18 11.51 4.85 -39.15
CA GLU A 18 10.61 3.72 -38.93
C GLU A 18 11.17 2.74 -37.88
N GLU A 19 12.46 2.42 -37.94
CA GLU A 19 13.13 1.55 -36.95
C GLU A 19 13.08 2.17 -35.54
N ILE A 20 13.47 3.45 -35.41
CA ILE A 20 13.47 4.16 -34.13
C ILE A 20 12.04 4.30 -33.58
N ASN A 21 11.08 4.63 -34.44
CA ASN A 21 9.68 4.80 -34.06
C ASN A 21 9.06 3.47 -33.62
N SER A 22 9.38 2.36 -34.30
CA SER A 22 8.96 1.01 -33.89
C SER A 22 9.49 0.67 -32.50
N ARG A 23 10.80 0.87 -32.26
CA ARG A 23 11.39 0.63 -30.94
C ARG A 23 10.82 1.56 -29.87
N TYR A 24 10.59 2.83 -30.20
CA TYR A 24 9.96 3.79 -29.29
C TYR A 24 8.55 3.36 -28.92
N THR A 25 7.73 2.96 -29.89
CA THR A 25 6.35 2.52 -29.68
C THR A 25 6.32 1.29 -28.77
N PHE A 26 7.14 0.29 -29.08
CA PHE A 26 7.27 -0.91 -28.26
C PHE A 26 7.67 -0.63 -26.81
N LEU A 27 8.71 0.17 -26.59
CA LEU A 27 9.15 0.55 -25.25
C LEU A 27 8.09 1.38 -24.51
N ASN A 28 7.35 2.22 -25.23
CA ASN A 28 6.29 3.02 -24.64
C ASN A 28 5.09 2.18 -24.21
N GLU A 29 4.72 1.15 -24.99
CA GLU A 29 3.72 0.15 -24.63
C GLU A 29 4.14 -0.60 -23.36
N GLN A 30 5.36 -1.17 -23.34
CA GLN A 30 5.88 -1.87 -22.16
C GLN A 30 5.90 -0.98 -20.90
N ARG A 31 6.30 0.29 -21.06
CA ARG A 31 6.27 1.26 -19.95
C ARG A 31 4.85 1.50 -19.45
N THR A 32 3.89 1.56 -20.35
CA THR A 32 2.48 1.78 -20.01
C THR A 32 1.93 0.59 -19.23
N ASP A 33 2.22 -0.63 -19.70
CA ASP A 33 1.83 -1.86 -19.01
C ASP A 33 2.44 -1.97 -17.62
N LEU A 34 3.73 -1.65 -17.48
CA LEU A 34 4.41 -1.67 -16.18
C LEU A 34 3.79 -0.65 -15.21
N ARG A 35 3.41 0.53 -15.70
CA ARG A 35 2.73 1.54 -14.88
C ARG A 35 1.34 1.08 -14.47
N ALA A 36 0.58 0.47 -15.37
CA ALA A 36 -0.73 -0.07 -15.06
C ALA A 36 -0.64 -1.17 -13.99
N ALA A 37 0.29 -2.12 -14.17
CA ALA A 37 0.53 -3.19 -13.20
C ALA A 37 0.93 -2.64 -11.83
N LYS A 38 1.78 -1.61 -11.80
CA LYS A 38 2.14 -0.91 -10.56
C LYS A 38 0.90 -0.33 -9.87
N THR A 39 0.07 0.42 -10.59
CA THR A 39 -1.15 1.02 -10.02
C THR A 39 -2.08 -0.06 -9.45
N THR A 40 -2.25 -1.17 -10.16
CA THR A 40 -3.07 -2.30 -9.68
C THR A 40 -2.50 -2.91 -8.39
N LEU A 41 -1.18 -3.09 -8.31
CA LEU A 41 -0.55 -3.59 -7.08
C LEU A 41 -0.73 -2.63 -5.90
N GLU A 42 -0.59 -1.32 -6.13
CA GLU A 42 -0.83 -0.30 -5.10
C GLU A 42 -2.29 -0.33 -4.60
N GLN A 43 -3.26 -0.52 -5.49
CA GLN A 43 -4.68 -0.67 -5.11
C GLN A 43 -4.93 -1.93 -4.28
N ILE A 44 -4.35 -3.07 -4.68
CA ILE A 44 -4.50 -4.33 -3.93
C ILE A 44 -3.91 -4.20 -2.52
N ILE A 45 -2.79 -3.50 -2.36
CA ILE A 45 -2.18 -3.24 -1.06
C ILE A 45 -3.14 -2.42 -0.19
N GLU A 46 -3.73 -1.35 -0.74
CA GLU A 46 -4.67 -0.50 -0.01
C GLU A 46 -5.94 -1.26 0.43
N GLU A 47 -6.49 -2.11 -0.45
CA GLU A 47 -7.62 -2.99 -0.11
C GLU A 47 -7.25 -3.98 1.01
N MET A 48 -6.05 -4.56 0.95
CA MET A 48 -5.57 -5.50 1.95
C MET A 48 -5.35 -4.82 3.31
N ASP A 49 -4.76 -3.63 3.31
CA ASP A 49 -4.55 -2.83 4.52
C ASP A 49 -5.88 -2.52 5.21
N GLN A 50 -6.91 -2.16 4.44
CA GLN A 50 -8.24 -1.91 4.98
C GLN A 50 -8.87 -3.17 5.59
N GLU A 51 -8.82 -4.29 4.90
CA GLU A 51 -9.34 -5.57 5.40
C GLU A 51 -8.63 -6.01 6.69
N VAL A 52 -7.30 -5.83 6.77
CA VAL A 52 -6.52 -6.15 7.98
C VAL A 52 -6.94 -5.25 9.13
N LYS A 53 -7.09 -3.93 8.90
CA LYS A 53 -7.56 -2.98 9.92
C LYS A 53 -8.91 -3.38 10.49
N ASP A 54 -9.87 -3.73 9.62
CA ASP A 54 -11.22 -4.08 10.04
C ASP A 54 -11.25 -5.38 10.86
N ARG A 55 -10.56 -6.43 10.40
CA ARG A 55 -10.45 -7.70 11.14
C ARG A 55 -9.73 -7.55 12.48
N PHE A 56 -8.63 -6.79 12.50
CA PHE A 56 -7.90 -6.54 13.73
C PHE A 56 -8.78 -5.80 14.73
N LYS A 57 -9.45 -4.73 14.30
CA LYS A 57 -10.34 -3.92 15.15
C LYS A 57 -11.46 -4.77 15.76
N GLU A 58 -12.15 -5.58 14.95
CA GLU A 58 -13.21 -6.46 15.43
C GLU A 58 -12.68 -7.43 16.49
N THR A 59 -11.57 -8.10 16.18
CA THR A 59 -10.95 -9.08 17.09
C THR A 59 -10.46 -8.41 18.37
N PHE A 60 -9.82 -7.24 18.26
CA PHE A 60 -9.30 -6.50 19.40
C PHE A 60 -10.42 -6.09 20.36
N HIS A 61 -11.52 -5.53 19.86
CA HIS A 61 -12.65 -5.16 20.72
C HIS A 61 -13.31 -6.37 21.39
N ALA A 62 -13.42 -7.49 20.70
CA ALA A 62 -13.89 -8.73 21.31
C ALA A 62 -12.96 -9.18 22.46
N VAL A 63 -11.65 -9.22 22.22
CA VAL A 63 -10.64 -9.59 23.22
C VAL A 63 -10.63 -8.61 24.39
N GLN A 64 -10.74 -7.30 24.13
CA GLN A 64 -10.80 -6.24 25.14
C GLN A 64 -11.97 -6.47 26.12
N GLY A 65 -13.16 -6.77 25.58
CA GLY A 65 -14.34 -7.06 26.40
C GLY A 65 -14.15 -8.30 27.26
N TYR A 66 -13.73 -9.42 26.67
CA TYR A 66 -13.48 -10.66 27.40
C TYR A 66 -12.37 -10.51 28.46
N PHE A 67 -11.32 -9.76 28.15
CA PHE A 67 -10.22 -9.52 29.08
C PHE A 67 -10.70 -8.84 30.37
N ALA A 68 -11.52 -7.80 30.25
CA ALA A 68 -12.06 -7.08 31.40
C ALA A 68 -12.94 -7.99 32.29
N GLU A 69 -13.78 -8.83 31.68
CA GLU A 69 -14.64 -9.79 32.39
C GLU A 69 -13.82 -10.87 33.11
N VAL A 70 -12.86 -11.47 32.41
CA VAL A 70 -11.98 -12.52 32.95
C VAL A 70 -11.13 -11.96 34.08
N PHE A 71 -10.58 -10.76 33.92
CA PHE A 71 -9.78 -10.11 34.96
C PHE A 71 -10.58 -9.94 36.25
N LYS A 72 -11.79 -9.36 36.17
CA LYS A 72 -12.64 -9.15 37.34
C LYS A 72 -13.01 -10.46 38.04
N SER A 73 -13.25 -11.54 37.27
CA SER A 73 -13.53 -12.87 37.79
C SER A 73 -12.32 -13.46 38.54
N LEU A 74 -11.11 -13.32 38.00
CA LEU A 74 -9.89 -13.85 38.61
C LEU A 74 -9.47 -13.11 39.88
N PHE A 75 -9.62 -11.78 39.91
CA PHE A 75 -9.16 -10.95 41.02
C PHE A 75 -10.26 -10.59 42.03
N GLY A 76 -11.49 -11.07 41.83
CA GLY A 76 -12.61 -10.83 42.76
C GLY A 76 -13.06 -9.37 42.85
N GLY A 77 -12.66 -8.53 41.90
CA GLY A 77 -12.83 -7.09 41.91
C GLY A 77 -11.76 -6.37 41.07
N GLY A 78 -11.71 -5.04 41.16
CA GLY A 78 -10.81 -4.23 40.34
C GLY A 78 -11.31 -4.03 38.90
N GLN A 79 -10.49 -3.35 38.09
CA GLN A 79 -10.75 -3.06 36.68
C GLN A 79 -9.48 -3.30 35.88
N ALA A 80 -9.60 -3.81 34.67
CA ALA A 80 -8.51 -3.86 33.72
C ALA A 80 -9.03 -3.66 32.30
N GLU A 81 -8.23 -3.02 31.47
CA GLU A 81 -8.57 -2.69 30.09
C GLU A 81 -7.33 -2.87 29.19
N LEU A 82 -7.57 -3.36 27.97
CA LEU A 82 -6.59 -3.33 26.89
C LEU A 82 -6.73 -2.03 26.12
N ARG A 83 -5.64 -1.34 25.84
CA ARG A 83 -5.64 -0.09 25.07
C ARG A 83 -4.65 -0.17 23.92
N LEU A 84 -5.01 0.41 22.78
CA LEU A 84 -4.05 0.61 21.70
C LEU A 84 -3.12 1.77 22.02
N THR A 85 -1.85 1.60 21.68
CA THR A 85 -0.80 2.63 21.85
C THR A 85 -0.89 3.75 20.82
N ASP A 86 -1.54 3.49 19.68
CA ASP A 86 -1.75 4.43 18.57
C ASP A 86 -3.14 4.19 17.95
N ASP A 87 -3.59 5.11 17.11
CA ASP A 87 -4.84 5.05 16.36
C ASP A 87 -4.72 4.20 15.08
N ASP A 88 -3.50 3.95 14.58
CA ASP A 88 -3.28 3.07 13.42
C ASP A 88 -3.23 1.59 13.82
N TYR A 89 -4.31 0.87 13.53
CA TYR A 89 -4.44 -0.57 13.78
C TYR A 89 -3.36 -1.44 13.13
N LEU A 90 -2.66 -0.98 12.08
CA LEU A 90 -1.59 -1.75 11.45
C LEU A 90 -0.27 -1.69 12.21
N THR A 91 -0.06 -0.64 13.01
CA THR A 91 1.23 -0.40 13.70
C THR A 91 1.10 -0.28 15.21
N ALA A 92 -0.12 -0.10 15.73
CA ALA A 92 -0.37 0.04 17.15
C ALA A 92 0.06 -1.22 17.93
N GLY A 93 0.83 -1.01 18.99
CA GLY A 93 0.99 -1.98 20.07
C GLY A 93 -0.22 -1.99 21.02
N VAL A 94 -0.24 -2.97 21.94
CA VAL A 94 -1.29 -3.14 22.95
C VAL A 94 -0.72 -2.94 24.35
N ASP A 95 -1.31 -2.02 25.10
CA ASP A 95 -1.04 -1.78 26.51
C ASP A 95 -2.11 -2.41 27.39
N ILE A 96 -1.71 -2.80 28.60
CA ILE A 96 -2.61 -3.32 29.63
C ILE A 96 -2.65 -2.32 30.78
N ILE A 97 -3.84 -1.78 31.06
CA ILE A 97 -4.07 -0.86 32.17
C ILE A 97 -4.83 -1.63 33.24
N VAL A 98 -4.29 -1.65 34.46
CA VAL A 98 -4.86 -2.44 35.56
C VAL A 98 -5.04 -1.57 36.81
N GLN A 99 -6.21 -1.66 37.42
CA GLN A 99 -6.53 -1.16 38.74
C GLN A 99 -6.94 -2.34 39.65
N PRO A 100 -6.06 -2.82 40.53
CA PRO A 100 -6.38 -3.92 41.43
C PRO A 100 -7.46 -3.53 42.46
N PRO A 101 -8.18 -4.52 43.05
CA PRO A 101 -9.05 -4.26 44.19
C PRO A 101 -8.20 -3.83 45.41
N TRP A 102 -8.78 -2.94 46.24
CA TRP A 102 -8.17 -2.40 47.47
C TRP A 102 -8.00 -3.47 48.56
#